data_AF-A0A7K1A090-F1
#
_entry.id   AF-A0A7K1A090-F1
#
_cell.length_a   1.000
_cell.length_b   1.000
_cell.length_c   1.000
_cell.angle_alpha   90.00
_cell.angle_beta   90.00
_cell.angle_gamma   90.00
#
_symmetry.space_group_name_H-M   'P 1'
#
loop_
_entity.id
_entity.type
_entity.pdbx_description
1 polymer ?
#
loop_
_entity_poly.entity_id
_entity_poly.type
_entity_poly.pdbx_seq_one_letter_code
_entity_poly.pdbx_strand_id
1 'polypeptide(L)'
;MTTDDVTIVGVSGGSHALAAAYPHLMELAGRYDATGDQLRRWAGRATRTLADDDLVESAVLSPSTFAAAETAVLATSAGPDGLLTESLAWESDAVLIRVSVASLRATDELVRATFEVLDHLAGRSVGFALSASAPVWLPTAALAWLLWPTLPAALRSDLEARAPGAADRLETWLTDHPAAVQHLVNGGGGLLDGLWDGATPLTPGGPFGVATFTLDTESAAGVLAGLYDDGIPVTVPRDDLSGAASGDQPASVEALLAHLGQVNDLSGDDVGGTIEVQTLTAPDGRTSHVVYLPGTDDLTTLPWTQDGDVRDLGTNFLLVGGADNAYQQGILDAMHQAGIDADEPVLLAGHSQGGMAAAAILSQGSDFDVTHVVTAGSPTAQVDGFPAGSHVLSLENDGDVVPLLDGEDNRDSPEQVTVRLDGGPSGLAGHHGLDTYAAGGAAVDASTAPSLVDQVASLQESGFLGSGATVTSQVFQITRG
;
A
#
# COMPACT_ATOMS: atom_id res chain seq x y z
N MET A 1 -9.69 -35.18 1.82
CA MET A 1 -10.14 -33.77 1.75
C MET A 1 -8.84 -33.01 1.69
N THR A 2 -8.46 -32.66 0.47
CA THR A 2 -7.18 -32.02 0.14
C THR A 2 -7.12 -30.69 0.88
N THR A 3 -5.98 -30.39 1.50
CA THR A 3 -5.66 -29.04 1.98
C THR A 3 -5.95 -28.06 0.85
N ASP A 4 -6.75 -27.04 1.12
CA ASP A 4 -7.12 -26.01 0.14
C ASP A 4 -5.85 -25.22 -0.23
N ASP A 5 -5.18 -25.61 -1.32
CA ASP A 5 -3.92 -25.01 -1.79
C ASP A 5 -4.11 -23.51 -2.05
N VAL A 6 -3.26 -22.69 -1.43
CA VAL A 6 -3.17 -21.25 -1.71
C VAL A 6 -2.39 -21.04 -3.00
N THR A 7 -2.92 -20.23 -3.92
CA THR A 7 -2.31 -19.98 -5.23
C THR A 7 -2.28 -18.51 -5.58
N ILE A 8 -1.28 -18.08 -6.37
CA ILE A 8 -1.20 -16.71 -6.88
C ILE A 8 -2.17 -16.56 -8.06
N VAL A 9 -3.12 -15.63 -7.93
CA VAL A 9 -4.09 -15.27 -8.99
C VAL A 9 -3.77 -13.95 -9.67
N GLY A 10 -2.93 -13.11 -9.05
CA GLY A 10 -2.51 -11.84 -9.62
C GLY A 10 -1.19 -11.34 -9.04
N VAL A 11 -0.45 -10.60 -9.86
CA VAL A 11 0.73 -9.83 -9.43
C VAL A 11 0.65 -8.46 -10.10
N SER A 12 0.70 -7.40 -9.31
CA SER A 12 0.78 -6.01 -9.76
C SER A 12 1.99 -5.32 -9.13
N GLY A 13 2.46 -4.23 -9.74
CA GLY A 13 3.62 -3.50 -9.23
C GLY A 13 4.98 -4.15 -9.46
N GLY A 14 6.00 -3.50 -8.91
CA GLY A 14 7.39 -3.89 -8.96
C GLY A 14 8.16 -3.42 -10.20
N SER A 15 9.39 -3.91 -10.27
CA SER A 15 10.40 -3.59 -11.31
C SER A 15 9.93 -3.83 -12.75
N HIS A 16 8.94 -4.70 -12.96
CA HIS A 16 8.42 -5.06 -14.29
C HIS A 16 7.01 -4.54 -14.58
N ALA A 17 6.43 -3.72 -13.69
CA ALA A 17 5.12 -3.11 -13.92
C ALA A 17 5.16 -1.94 -14.91
N LEU A 18 3.98 -1.51 -15.34
CA LEU A 18 3.84 -0.39 -16.27
C LEU A 18 4.36 0.91 -15.65
N ALA A 19 4.12 1.12 -14.35
CA ALA A 19 4.62 2.26 -13.60
C ALA A 19 6.16 2.37 -13.66
N ALA A 20 6.87 1.24 -13.61
CA ALA A 20 8.34 1.18 -13.72
C ALA A 20 8.87 1.56 -15.11
N ALA A 21 8.06 1.45 -16.17
CA ALA A 21 8.45 1.89 -17.50
C ALA A 21 8.40 3.43 -17.67
N TYR A 22 7.61 4.14 -16.86
CA TYR A 22 7.39 5.58 -17.05
C TYR A 22 8.66 6.44 -16.92
N PRO A 23 9.53 6.27 -15.90
CA PRO A 23 10.78 7.02 -15.83
C PRO A 23 11.69 6.78 -17.04
N HIS A 24 11.77 5.54 -17.52
CA HIS A 24 12.56 5.18 -18.70
C HIS A 24 12.01 5.81 -19.99
N LEU A 25 10.69 5.87 -20.14
CA LEU A 25 10.05 6.57 -21.26
C LEU A 25 10.32 8.08 -21.21
N MET A 26 10.31 8.67 -20.01
CA MET A 26 10.63 10.10 -19.83
C MET A 26 12.11 10.38 -20.13
N GLU A 27 13.02 9.48 -19.75
CA GLU A 27 14.44 9.57 -20.12
C GLU A 27 14.62 9.46 -21.64
N LEU A 28 13.92 8.52 -22.29
CA LEU A 28 13.93 8.36 -23.75
C LEU A 28 13.48 9.63 -24.46
N ALA A 29 12.39 10.27 -23.99
CA ALA A 29 11.94 11.56 -24.51
C ALA A 29 13.02 12.65 -24.35
N GLY A 30 13.73 12.68 -23.22
CA GLY A 30 14.88 13.56 -23.02
C GLY A 30 16.01 13.33 -24.02
N ARG A 31 16.30 12.07 -24.36
CA ARG A 31 17.30 11.72 -25.39
C ARG A 31 16.87 12.15 -26.80
N TYR A 32 15.58 12.07 -27.10
CA TYR A 32 15.03 12.54 -28.38
C TYR A 32 15.17 14.06 -28.54
N ASP A 33 14.82 14.84 -27.51
CA ASP A 33 15.04 16.29 -27.51
C ASP A 33 16.53 16.65 -27.70
N ALA A 34 17.41 16.00 -26.94
CA ALA A 34 18.84 16.23 -27.02
C ALA A 34 19.41 15.95 -28.43
N THR A 35 18.83 14.95 -29.11
CA THR A 35 19.16 14.60 -30.49
C THR A 35 18.62 15.66 -31.47
N GLY A 36 17.36 16.08 -31.33
CA GLY A 36 16.79 17.17 -32.13
C GLY A 36 17.60 18.47 -32.00
N ASP A 37 18.00 18.82 -30.78
CA ASP A 37 18.89 19.93 -30.47
C ASP A 37 20.24 19.82 -31.18
N GLN A 38 20.82 18.61 -31.22
CA GLN A 38 22.07 18.36 -31.92
C GLN A 38 21.91 18.56 -33.43
N LEU A 39 20.84 18.04 -34.02
CA LEU A 39 20.52 18.19 -35.44
C LEU A 39 20.34 19.68 -35.81
N ARG A 40 19.64 20.46 -34.98
CA ARG A 40 19.53 21.92 -35.16
C ARG A 40 20.87 22.63 -35.07
N ARG A 41 21.73 22.25 -34.11
CA ARG A 41 23.08 22.82 -34.01
C ARG A 41 23.90 22.52 -35.27
N TRP A 42 23.76 21.34 -35.86
CA TRP A 42 24.40 21.00 -37.13
C TRP A 42 23.81 21.76 -38.31
N ALA A 43 22.50 21.91 -38.40
CA ALA A 43 21.86 22.77 -39.40
C ALA A 43 22.34 24.23 -39.31
N GLY A 44 22.46 24.77 -38.09
CA GLY A 44 23.01 26.10 -37.87
C GLY A 44 24.51 26.22 -38.22
N ARG A 45 25.27 25.12 -38.27
CA ARG A 45 26.62 25.11 -38.85
C ARG A 45 26.55 25.14 -40.37
N ALA A 46 25.66 24.37 -40.99
CA ALA A 46 25.45 24.37 -42.44
C ALA A 46 25.07 25.78 -42.96
N THR A 47 24.18 26.50 -42.26
CA THR A 47 23.84 27.90 -42.59
C THR A 47 25.05 28.83 -42.47
N ARG A 48 25.90 28.64 -41.46
CA ARG A 48 27.15 29.41 -41.32
C ARG A 48 28.14 29.10 -42.43
N THR A 49 28.20 27.86 -42.91
CA THR A 49 29.01 27.48 -44.08
C THR A 49 28.55 28.21 -45.34
N LEU A 50 27.24 28.38 -45.56
CA LEU A 50 26.71 29.17 -46.69
C LEU A 50 27.04 30.67 -46.61
N ALA A 51 27.25 31.19 -45.39
CA ALA A 51 27.60 32.57 -45.13
C ALA A 51 29.12 32.80 -45.03
N ASP A 52 29.94 31.78 -45.29
CA ASP A 52 31.39 31.87 -45.23
C ASP A 52 31.92 32.71 -46.40
N ASP A 53 32.75 33.72 -46.10
CA ASP A 53 33.22 34.69 -47.08
C ASP A 53 33.98 34.02 -48.24
N ASP A 54 34.81 33.00 -47.96
CA ASP A 54 35.59 32.29 -48.99
C ASP A 54 34.65 31.53 -49.95
N LEU A 55 33.58 30.92 -49.41
CA LEU A 55 32.57 30.24 -50.22
C LEU A 55 31.79 31.24 -51.08
N VAL A 56 31.38 32.38 -50.52
CA VAL A 56 30.63 33.42 -51.24
C VAL A 56 31.47 34.05 -52.35
N GLU A 57 32.74 34.37 -52.09
CA GLU A 57 33.66 34.89 -53.11
C GLU A 57 33.86 33.91 -54.27
N SER A 58 33.83 32.60 -54.00
CA SER A 58 33.98 31.56 -55.02
C SER A 58 32.86 31.59 -56.09
N ALA A 59 31.69 32.17 -55.78
CA ALA A 59 30.56 32.27 -56.70
C ALA A 59 30.90 33.06 -57.98
N VAL A 60 31.77 34.07 -57.87
CA VAL A 60 32.23 34.88 -59.02
C VAL A 60 33.25 34.10 -59.86
N LEU A 61 34.09 33.29 -59.20
CA LEU A 61 35.18 32.56 -59.85
C LEU A 61 34.69 31.27 -60.53
N SER A 62 33.72 30.57 -59.94
CA SER A 62 33.20 29.28 -60.42
C SER A 62 31.73 29.08 -60.05
N PRO A 63 30.80 29.71 -60.79
CA PRO A 63 29.38 29.77 -60.42
C PRO A 63 28.69 28.40 -60.41
N SER A 64 29.07 27.48 -61.30
CA SER A 64 28.45 26.15 -61.37
C SER A 64 28.80 25.26 -60.16
N THR A 65 30.05 25.33 -59.69
CA THR A 65 30.47 24.55 -58.51
C THR A 65 29.94 25.16 -57.22
N PHE A 66 29.86 26.50 -57.15
CA PHE A 66 29.19 27.20 -56.06
C PHE A 66 27.72 26.79 -55.96
N ALA A 67 26.95 26.84 -57.05
CA ALA A 67 25.53 26.46 -57.05
C ALA A 67 25.31 25.00 -56.62
N ALA A 68 26.21 24.09 -57.00
CA ALA A 68 26.17 22.70 -56.56
C ALA A 68 26.43 22.56 -55.05
N ALA A 69 27.42 23.29 -54.51
CA ALA A 69 27.71 23.32 -53.07
C ALA A 69 26.55 23.94 -52.27
N GLU A 70 26.02 25.07 -52.72
CA GLU A 70 24.88 25.74 -52.11
C GLU A 70 23.66 24.82 -52.04
N THR A 71 23.32 24.16 -53.17
CA THR A 71 22.20 23.21 -53.23
C THR A 71 22.40 22.05 -52.26
N ALA A 72 23.61 21.49 -52.18
CA ALA A 72 23.90 20.38 -51.27
C ALA A 72 23.75 20.80 -49.80
N VAL A 73 24.30 21.95 -49.41
CA VAL A 73 24.22 22.44 -48.02
C VAL A 73 22.79 22.80 -47.65
N LEU A 74 22.03 23.43 -48.56
CA LEU A 74 20.61 23.71 -48.35
C LEU A 74 19.78 22.43 -48.22
N ALA A 75 20.01 21.43 -49.08
CA ALA A 75 19.33 20.14 -49.00
C ALA A 75 19.62 19.42 -47.67
N THR A 76 20.87 19.41 -47.22
CA THR A 76 21.25 18.80 -45.94
C THR A 76 20.74 19.60 -44.73
N SER A 77 20.65 20.93 -44.81
CA SER A 77 20.22 21.75 -43.67
C SER A 77 18.70 21.87 -43.57
N ALA A 78 18.07 22.40 -44.63
CA ALA A 78 16.67 22.84 -44.64
C ALA A 78 15.82 22.13 -45.70
N GLY A 79 16.35 21.06 -46.33
CA GLY A 79 15.59 20.22 -47.24
C GLY A 79 14.50 19.41 -46.52
N PRO A 80 13.62 18.74 -47.29
CA PRO A 80 12.57 17.88 -46.73
C PRO A 80 13.15 16.75 -45.86
N ASP A 81 14.29 16.18 -46.24
CA ASP A 81 15.03 15.18 -45.46
C ASP A 81 16.26 15.82 -44.76
N GLY A 82 16.22 17.14 -44.56
CA GLY A 82 17.30 17.92 -43.99
C GLY A 82 17.29 17.90 -42.46
N LEU A 83 18.42 18.27 -41.86
CA LEU A 83 18.66 18.25 -40.42
C LEU A 83 17.62 19.06 -39.62
N LEU A 84 17.10 20.17 -40.15
CA LEU A 84 16.02 20.92 -39.49
C LEU A 84 14.71 20.14 -39.46
N THR A 85 14.32 19.52 -40.56
CA THR A 85 13.07 18.74 -40.64
C THR A 85 13.16 17.52 -39.74
N GLU A 86 14.27 16.79 -39.80
CA GLU A 86 14.54 15.67 -38.89
C GLU A 86 14.51 16.13 -37.42
N SER A 87 15.12 17.27 -37.09
CA SER A 87 15.10 17.75 -35.70
C SER A 87 13.70 17.94 -35.13
N LEU A 88 12.75 18.41 -35.96
CA LEU A 88 11.35 18.59 -35.56
C LEU A 88 10.64 17.24 -35.38
N ALA A 89 11.00 16.23 -36.17
CA ALA A 89 10.44 14.88 -36.03
C ALA A 89 10.84 14.26 -34.68
N TRP A 90 12.13 14.32 -34.30
CA TRP A 90 12.61 13.81 -33.01
C TRP A 90 11.96 14.52 -31.82
N GLU A 91 11.78 15.84 -31.88
CA GLU A 91 11.05 16.56 -30.83
C GLU A 91 9.57 16.21 -30.79
N SER A 92 8.95 16.00 -31.94
CA SER A 92 7.54 15.59 -32.01
C SER A 92 7.35 14.22 -31.35
N ASP A 93 8.27 13.28 -31.56
CA ASP A 93 8.27 11.98 -30.90
C ASP A 93 8.48 12.12 -29.39
N ALA A 94 9.37 13.01 -28.95
CA ALA A 94 9.57 13.30 -27.53
C ALA A 94 8.30 13.85 -26.87
N VAL A 95 7.59 14.77 -27.54
CA VAL A 95 6.29 15.29 -27.09
C VAL A 95 5.25 14.19 -27.04
N LEU A 96 5.17 13.33 -28.06
CA LEU A 96 4.22 12.23 -28.11
C LEU A 96 4.41 11.26 -26.93
N ILE A 97 5.65 10.88 -26.62
CA ILE A 97 5.95 10.01 -25.46
C ILE A 97 5.46 10.66 -24.15
N ARG A 98 5.76 11.95 -23.93
CA ARG A 98 5.33 12.66 -22.72
C ARG A 98 3.82 12.76 -22.62
N VAL A 99 3.14 13.07 -23.72
CA VAL A 99 1.68 13.14 -23.77
C VAL A 99 1.06 11.78 -23.51
N SER A 100 1.62 10.70 -24.04
CA SER A 100 1.15 9.34 -23.77
C SER A 100 1.28 8.97 -22.29
N VAL A 101 2.44 9.20 -21.67
CA VAL A 101 2.64 8.93 -20.23
C VAL A 101 1.70 9.80 -19.38
N ALA A 102 1.58 11.09 -19.69
CA ALA A 102 0.66 11.99 -18.99
C ALA A 102 -0.81 11.57 -19.15
N SER A 103 -1.20 11.09 -20.33
CA SER A 103 -2.57 10.63 -20.60
C SER A 103 -2.91 9.35 -19.85
N LEU A 104 -1.96 8.41 -19.73
CA LEU A 104 -2.14 7.19 -18.95
C LEU A 104 -2.35 7.53 -17.47
N ARG A 105 -1.43 8.30 -16.88
CA ARG A 105 -1.54 8.76 -15.48
C ARG A 105 -2.83 9.53 -15.21
N ALA A 106 -3.19 10.46 -16.09
CA ALA A 106 -4.43 11.23 -15.95
C ALA A 106 -5.68 10.36 -16.09
N THR A 107 -5.62 9.26 -16.85
CA THR A 107 -6.74 8.31 -16.97
C THR A 107 -6.89 7.53 -15.67
N ASP A 108 -5.79 7.04 -15.10
CA ASP A 108 -5.80 6.29 -13.83
C ASP A 108 -6.33 7.18 -12.69
N GLU A 109 -5.83 8.42 -12.59
CA GLU A 109 -6.30 9.43 -11.63
C GLU A 109 -7.80 9.77 -11.82
N LEU A 110 -8.25 9.90 -13.07
CA LEU A 110 -9.66 10.20 -13.37
C LEU A 110 -10.58 9.03 -13.02
N VAL A 111 -10.17 7.79 -13.29
CA VAL A 111 -10.94 6.58 -12.95
C VAL A 111 -11.08 6.49 -11.43
N ARG A 112 -9.97 6.63 -10.69
CA ARG A 112 -9.95 6.62 -9.23
C ARG A 112 -10.89 7.70 -8.67
N ALA A 113 -10.69 8.96 -9.07
CA ALA A 113 -11.52 10.09 -8.61
C ALA A 113 -13.02 9.94 -8.98
N THR A 114 -13.33 9.27 -10.09
CA THR A 114 -14.72 9.00 -10.48
C THR A 114 -15.37 8.00 -9.54
N PHE A 115 -14.68 6.91 -9.20
CA PHE A 115 -15.19 5.92 -8.26
C PHE A 115 -15.30 6.49 -6.84
N GLU A 116 -14.31 7.23 -6.37
CA GLU A 116 -14.33 7.93 -5.08
C GLU A 116 -15.59 8.80 -4.93
N VAL A 117 -15.94 9.59 -5.95
CA VAL A 117 -17.18 10.39 -5.95
C VAL A 117 -18.44 9.53 -5.95
N LEU A 118 -18.47 8.43 -6.70
CA LEU A 118 -19.63 7.56 -6.76
C LEU A 118 -19.86 6.83 -5.43
N ASP A 119 -18.79 6.31 -4.83
CA ASP A 119 -18.80 5.59 -3.57
C ASP A 119 -19.20 6.53 -2.42
N HIS A 120 -18.64 7.76 -2.39
CA HIS A 120 -19.07 8.80 -1.46
C HIS A 120 -20.56 9.09 -1.56
N LEU A 121 -21.08 9.32 -2.77
CA LEU A 121 -22.50 9.61 -2.98
C LEU A 121 -23.40 8.44 -2.57
N ALA A 122 -22.97 7.20 -2.83
CA ALA A 122 -23.69 6.00 -2.43
C ALA A 122 -23.73 5.88 -0.90
N GLY A 123 -22.57 5.96 -0.24
CA GLY A 123 -22.46 5.94 1.22
C GLY A 123 -23.29 7.03 1.88
N ARG A 124 -23.21 8.27 1.38
CA ARG A 124 -23.98 9.41 1.86
C ARG A 124 -25.47 9.22 1.75
N SER A 125 -25.94 8.62 0.67
CA SER A 125 -27.35 8.29 0.48
C SER A 125 -27.83 7.25 1.50
N VAL A 126 -27.01 6.23 1.76
CA VAL A 126 -27.29 5.18 2.77
C VAL A 126 -27.32 5.77 4.18
N GLY A 127 -26.27 6.51 4.57
CA GLY A 127 -26.16 7.13 5.89
C GLY A 127 -27.32 8.09 6.18
N PHE A 128 -27.68 8.92 5.20
CA PHE A 128 -28.82 9.83 5.32
C PHE A 128 -30.12 9.06 5.54
N ALA A 129 -30.38 8.03 4.73
CA ALA A 129 -31.60 7.23 4.86
C ALA A 129 -31.68 6.51 6.22
N LEU A 130 -30.56 5.96 6.70
CA LEU A 130 -30.48 5.29 8.01
C LEU A 130 -30.78 6.28 9.15
N SER A 131 -30.10 7.42 9.18
CA SER A 131 -30.24 8.43 10.25
C SER A 131 -31.60 9.13 10.21
N ALA A 132 -32.08 9.53 9.03
CA ALA A 132 -33.38 10.19 8.88
C ALA A 132 -34.57 9.27 9.23
N SER A 133 -34.43 7.96 9.02
CA SER A 133 -35.45 6.95 9.37
C SER A 133 -35.31 6.43 10.81
N ALA A 134 -34.20 6.73 11.49
CA ALA A 134 -33.88 6.25 12.82
C ALA A 134 -34.99 6.45 13.86
N PRO A 135 -35.74 7.58 13.89
CA PRO A 135 -36.87 7.75 14.81
C PRO A 135 -37.99 6.68 14.66
N VAL A 136 -38.09 6.03 13.50
CA VAL A 136 -39.10 4.99 13.23
C VAL A 136 -38.66 3.63 13.77
N TRP A 137 -37.41 3.22 13.50
CA TRP A 137 -36.95 1.86 13.78
C TRP A 137 -36.14 1.74 15.08
N LEU A 138 -35.36 2.76 15.48
CA LEU A 138 -34.53 2.70 16.70
C LEU A 138 -35.34 2.36 17.96
N PRO A 139 -36.53 2.93 18.22
CA PRO A 139 -37.30 2.59 19.42
C PRO A 139 -37.68 1.11 19.45
N THR A 140 -38.01 0.53 18.28
CA THR A 140 -38.38 -0.88 18.17
C THR A 140 -37.16 -1.80 18.31
N ALA A 141 -36.02 -1.43 17.74
CA ALA A 141 -34.77 -2.17 17.87
C ALA A 141 -34.23 -2.14 19.30
N ALA A 142 -34.22 -0.96 19.95
CA ALA A 142 -33.80 -0.80 21.34
C ALA A 142 -34.71 -1.58 22.30
N LEU A 143 -36.03 -1.55 22.07
CA LEU A 143 -36.97 -2.35 22.85
C LEU A 143 -36.75 -3.86 22.62
N ALA A 144 -36.52 -4.29 21.38
CA ALA A 144 -36.22 -5.67 21.07
C ALA A 144 -34.92 -6.14 21.74
N TRP A 145 -33.86 -5.34 21.69
CA TRP A 145 -32.57 -5.62 22.34
C TRP A 145 -32.70 -5.66 23.87
N LEU A 146 -33.38 -4.70 24.48
CA LEU A 146 -33.63 -4.67 25.93
C LEU A 146 -34.44 -5.88 26.41
N LEU A 147 -35.45 -6.28 25.63
CA LEU A 147 -36.31 -7.42 25.96
C LEU A 147 -35.67 -8.76 25.60
N TRP A 148 -34.69 -8.80 24.70
CA TRP A 148 -34.01 -10.01 24.24
C TRP A 148 -33.56 -10.94 25.39
N PRO A 149 -32.81 -10.50 26.41
CA PRO A 149 -32.40 -11.37 27.52
C PRO A 149 -33.58 -11.89 28.36
N THR A 150 -34.73 -11.21 28.31
CA THR A 150 -35.95 -11.61 29.04
C THR A 150 -36.84 -12.58 28.26
N LEU A 151 -36.57 -12.80 26.97
CA LEU A 151 -37.34 -13.73 26.14
C LEU A 151 -37.06 -15.19 26.57
N PRO A 152 -38.10 -16.04 26.67
CA PRO A 152 -37.92 -17.47 26.91
C PRO A 152 -36.95 -18.08 25.91
N ALA A 153 -36.06 -18.97 26.37
CA ALA A 153 -35.06 -19.61 25.52
C ALA A 153 -35.67 -20.24 24.26
N ALA A 154 -36.83 -20.89 24.38
CA ALA A 154 -37.56 -21.47 23.25
C ALA A 154 -37.97 -20.43 22.18
N LEU A 155 -38.31 -19.20 22.58
CA LEU A 155 -38.68 -18.14 21.66
C LEU A 155 -37.44 -17.49 21.01
N ARG A 156 -36.34 -17.34 21.75
CA ARG A 156 -35.05 -16.92 21.17
C ARG A 156 -34.57 -17.93 20.13
N SER A 157 -34.58 -19.21 20.46
CA SER A 157 -34.21 -20.27 19.53
C SER A 157 -35.15 -20.35 18.31
N ASP A 158 -36.45 -20.11 18.47
CA ASP A 158 -37.42 -20.06 17.36
C ASP A 158 -37.31 -18.78 16.52
N LEU A 159 -36.76 -17.68 17.06
CA LEU A 159 -36.42 -16.46 16.31
C LEU A 159 -35.08 -16.61 15.57
N GLU A 160 -34.06 -17.17 16.23
CA GLU A 160 -32.78 -17.57 15.63
C GLU A 160 -33.01 -18.58 14.48
N ALA A 161 -33.90 -19.55 14.67
CA ALA A 161 -34.29 -20.53 13.66
C ALA A 161 -35.13 -19.94 12.50
N ARG A 162 -35.67 -18.71 12.64
CA ARG A 162 -36.37 -17.99 11.56
C ARG A 162 -35.43 -17.11 10.71
N ALA A 163 -34.22 -16.84 11.19
CA ALA A 163 -33.16 -16.16 10.42
C ALA A 163 -31.85 -16.98 10.36
N PRO A 164 -31.89 -18.29 10.05
CA PRO A 164 -30.69 -19.11 10.03
C PRO A 164 -29.74 -18.63 8.94
N GLY A 165 -28.45 -18.63 9.27
CA GLY A 165 -27.35 -18.32 8.34
C GLY A 165 -27.41 -16.91 7.76
N ALA A 166 -27.96 -15.91 8.46
CA ALA A 166 -27.84 -14.52 8.01
C ALA A 166 -26.39 -14.02 8.13
N ALA A 167 -25.72 -14.37 9.23
CA ALA A 167 -24.29 -14.12 9.42
C ALA A 167 -23.47 -14.90 8.38
N ASP A 168 -23.68 -16.22 8.28
CA ASP A 168 -22.97 -17.06 7.29
C ASP A 168 -23.16 -16.58 5.84
N ARG A 169 -24.37 -16.12 5.48
CA ARG A 169 -24.64 -15.55 4.14
C ARG A 169 -23.95 -14.21 3.93
N LEU A 170 -23.88 -13.38 4.97
CA LEU A 170 -23.16 -12.12 4.89
C LEU A 170 -21.67 -12.38 4.73
N GLU A 171 -21.10 -13.25 5.57
CA GLU A 171 -19.70 -13.67 5.47
C GLU A 171 -19.38 -14.25 4.10
N THR A 172 -20.19 -15.21 3.62
CA THR A 172 -20.04 -15.76 2.26
C THR A 172 -20.12 -14.66 1.21
N TRP A 173 -21.05 -13.71 1.33
CA TRP A 173 -21.17 -12.61 0.37
C TRP A 173 -19.95 -11.69 0.39
N LEU A 174 -19.45 -11.35 1.58
CA LEU A 174 -18.26 -10.51 1.77
C LEU A 174 -17.02 -11.15 1.12
N THR A 175 -16.82 -12.46 1.36
CA THR A 175 -15.72 -13.24 0.77
C THR A 175 -15.89 -13.45 -0.74
N ASP A 176 -17.11 -13.64 -1.24
CA ASP A 176 -17.37 -13.89 -2.67
C ASP A 176 -17.34 -12.60 -3.54
N HIS A 177 -17.41 -11.41 -2.93
CA HIS A 177 -17.54 -10.12 -3.65
C HIS A 177 -16.53 -9.06 -3.18
N PRO A 178 -15.22 -9.33 -3.17
CA PRO A 178 -14.21 -8.42 -2.62
C PRO A 178 -14.26 -7.02 -3.25
N ALA A 179 -14.37 -6.90 -4.58
CA ALA A 179 -14.52 -5.61 -5.24
C ALA A 179 -15.75 -4.80 -4.77
N ALA A 180 -16.87 -5.47 -4.46
CA ALA A 180 -18.04 -4.77 -3.93
C ALA A 180 -17.85 -4.33 -2.47
N VAL A 181 -17.08 -5.11 -1.69
CA VAL A 181 -16.71 -4.77 -0.31
C VAL A 181 -15.81 -3.54 -0.29
N GLN A 182 -14.79 -3.49 -1.13
CA GLN A 182 -13.86 -2.35 -1.22
C GLN A 182 -14.59 -1.04 -1.56
N HIS A 183 -15.47 -1.03 -2.58
CA HIS A 183 -16.30 0.14 -2.89
C HIS A 183 -17.25 0.52 -1.74
N LEU A 184 -17.77 -0.46 -1.00
CA LEU A 184 -18.62 -0.20 0.17
C LEU A 184 -17.81 0.43 1.32
N VAL A 185 -16.57 -0.02 1.52
CA VAL A 185 -15.63 0.58 2.48
C VAL A 185 -15.27 1.99 2.05
N ASN A 186 -14.92 2.20 0.77
CA ASN A 186 -14.56 3.51 0.22
C ASN A 186 -15.69 4.55 0.38
N GLY A 187 -16.94 4.08 0.31
CA GLY A 187 -18.12 4.89 0.61
C GLY A 187 -18.27 5.30 2.08
N GLY A 188 -17.35 4.90 2.98
CA GLY A 188 -17.39 5.16 4.42
C GLY A 188 -17.42 6.63 4.80
N GLY A 189 -16.63 7.49 4.12
CA GLY A 189 -16.71 8.95 4.30
C GLY A 189 -18.10 9.49 3.95
N GLY A 190 -18.62 9.06 2.80
CA GLY A 190 -20.00 9.30 2.42
C GLY A 190 -20.99 8.89 3.52
N LEU A 191 -20.87 7.66 4.04
CA LEU A 191 -21.74 7.13 5.09
C LEU A 191 -21.77 8.03 6.33
N LEU A 192 -20.61 8.48 6.83
CA LEU A 192 -20.53 9.38 7.99
C LEU A 192 -21.18 10.74 7.70
N ASP A 193 -20.86 11.34 6.55
CA ASP A 193 -21.46 12.61 6.11
C ASP A 193 -23.00 12.48 5.98
N GLY A 194 -23.47 11.33 5.48
CA GLY A 194 -24.88 11.00 5.37
C GLY A 194 -25.57 10.88 6.72
N LEU A 195 -24.97 10.15 7.68
CA LEU A 195 -25.48 10.01 9.04
C LEU A 195 -25.60 11.37 9.74
N TRP A 196 -24.58 12.22 9.54
CA TRP A 196 -24.52 13.58 10.09
C TRP A 196 -25.67 14.45 9.56
N ASP A 197 -25.85 14.50 8.25
CA ASP A 197 -26.93 15.30 7.65
C ASP A 197 -28.33 14.71 7.89
N GLY A 198 -28.44 13.39 7.93
CA GLY A 198 -29.70 12.70 8.22
C GLY A 198 -30.20 12.91 9.66
N ALA A 199 -29.33 13.34 10.59
CA ALA A 199 -29.75 13.68 11.95
C ALA A 199 -30.64 14.93 11.97
N THR A 200 -30.49 15.81 10.98
CA THR A 200 -31.37 16.97 10.75
C THR A 200 -31.77 17.06 9.28
N PRO A 201 -32.69 16.21 8.79
CA PRO A 201 -32.99 16.09 7.36
C PRO A 201 -33.45 17.38 6.66
N LEU A 202 -33.92 18.35 7.45
CA LEU A 202 -34.45 19.64 6.97
C LEU A 202 -33.43 20.79 7.09
N THR A 203 -32.26 20.55 7.66
CA THR A 203 -31.22 21.54 7.93
C THR A 203 -29.89 21.07 7.35
N PRO A 204 -29.33 21.75 6.34
CA PRO A 204 -28.01 21.41 5.80
C PRO A 204 -26.90 21.54 6.86
N GLY A 205 -25.91 20.65 6.84
CA GLY A 205 -24.76 20.69 7.75
C GLY A 205 -25.03 20.01 9.10
N GLY A 206 -25.95 19.05 9.12
CA GLY A 206 -26.26 18.26 10.31
C GLY A 206 -26.69 19.06 11.56
N PRO A 207 -26.61 18.46 12.76
CA PRO A 207 -27.24 18.95 13.98
C PRO A 207 -26.73 20.31 14.46
N PHE A 208 -25.55 20.73 14.00
CA PHE A 208 -24.93 22.01 14.37
C PHE A 208 -24.80 23.00 13.22
N GLY A 209 -25.31 22.67 12.03
CA GLY A 209 -25.20 23.52 10.83
C GLY A 209 -23.76 23.66 10.30
N VAL A 210 -22.90 22.69 10.62
CA VAL A 210 -21.52 22.57 10.14
C VAL A 210 -21.44 21.32 9.28
N ALA A 211 -21.16 21.48 7.99
CA ALA A 211 -20.93 20.34 7.12
C ALA A 211 -19.67 19.60 7.55
N THR A 212 -19.77 18.27 7.64
CA THR A 212 -18.60 17.39 7.59
C THR A 212 -18.17 17.23 6.13
N PHE A 213 -16.90 16.92 5.92
CA PHE A 213 -16.38 16.64 4.59
C PHE A 213 -15.38 15.48 4.74
N THR A 214 -15.92 14.27 4.71
CA THR A 214 -15.13 13.03 4.72
C THR A 214 -15.27 12.42 3.34
N LEU A 215 -14.27 12.66 2.48
CA LEU A 215 -14.34 12.29 1.07
C LEU A 215 -14.26 10.77 0.88
N ASP A 216 -13.39 10.13 1.67
CA ASP A 216 -12.93 8.76 1.51
C ASP A 216 -12.86 8.02 2.86
N THR A 217 -12.40 6.78 2.84
CA THR A 217 -12.18 5.95 4.03
C THR A 217 -11.16 6.56 4.98
N GLU A 218 -10.05 7.08 4.47
CA GLU A 218 -8.97 7.65 5.29
C GLU A 218 -9.47 8.84 6.11
N SER A 219 -10.21 9.75 5.47
CA SER A 219 -10.85 10.89 6.14
C SER A 219 -11.85 10.44 7.21
N ALA A 220 -12.63 9.39 6.92
CA ALA A 220 -13.57 8.81 7.86
C ALA A 220 -12.86 8.19 9.07
N ALA A 221 -11.80 7.43 8.82
CA ALA A 221 -10.95 6.82 9.83
C ALA A 221 -10.31 7.91 10.71
N GLY A 222 -9.79 8.99 10.14
CA GLY A 222 -9.24 10.11 10.90
C GLY A 222 -10.26 10.79 11.83
N VAL A 223 -11.52 10.92 11.41
CA VAL A 223 -12.59 11.44 12.29
C VAL A 223 -12.91 10.47 13.42
N LEU A 224 -12.97 9.17 13.14
CA LEU A 224 -13.23 8.13 14.15
C LEU A 224 -12.05 7.99 15.13
N ALA A 225 -10.82 8.08 14.64
CA ALA A 225 -9.60 8.06 15.42
C ALA A 225 -9.59 9.17 16.47
N GLY A 226 -10.14 10.35 16.17
CA GLY A 226 -10.27 11.45 17.13
C GLY A 226 -11.17 11.17 18.34
N LEU A 227 -11.87 10.03 18.38
CA LEU A 227 -12.61 9.55 19.54
C LEU A 227 -11.75 8.72 20.51
N TYR A 228 -10.63 8.19 20.04
CA TYR A 228 -9.71 7.34 20.82
C TYR A 228 -8.57 8.18 21.42
N ASP A 229 -8.02 7.72 22.53
CA ASP A 229 -6.81 8.28 23.13
C ASP A 229 -5.61 7.43 22.69
N ASP A 230 -4.69 8.03 21.93
CA ASP A 230 -3.50 7.32 21.48
C ASP A 230 -2.45 7.15 22.59
N GLY A 231 -2.50 8.01 23.62
CA GLY A 231 -1.57 7.96 24.74
C GLY A 231 -0.11 8.20 24.35
N ILE A 232 0.81 7.72 25.19
CA ILE A 232 2.25 7.73 24.95
C ILE A 232 2.73 6.27 24.94
N PRO A 233 3.58 5.85 23.99
CA PRO A 233 4.12 4.49 24.00
C PRO A 233 4.95 4.20 25.23
N VAL A 234 4.82 2.97 25.72
CA VAL A 234 5.68 2.37 26.74
C VAL A 234 6.17 1.05 26.19
N THR A 235 7.44 1.02 25.80
CA THR A 235 8.11 -0.16 25.24
C THR A 235 9.00 -0.82 26.28
N VAL A 236 8.72 -2.08 26.61
CA VAL A 236 9.42 -2.86 27.64
C VAL A 236 9.99 -4.16 27.05
N PRO A 237 11.28 -4.48 27.27
CA PRO A 237 11.84 -5.78 26.90
C PRO A 237 11.18 -6.93 27.68
N ARG A 238 10.90 -8.04 27.00
CA ARG A 238 10.28 -9.25 27.54
C ARG A 238 11.20 -10.45 27.43
N ASP A 239 12.27 -10.44 28.22
CA ASP A 239 13.25 -11.54 28.31
C ASP A 239 12.60 -12.89 28.69
N ASP A 240 11.44 -12.86 29.34
CA ASP A 240 10.66 -14.04 29.71
C ASP A 240 9.99 -14.72 28.52
N LEU A 241 9.83 -14.01 27.39
CA LEU A 241 9.24 -14.53 26.15
C LEU A 241 10.28 -14.93 25.11
N SER A 242 11.55 -14.51 25.28
CA SER A 242 12.65 -14.79 24.33
C SER A 242 12.94 -16.28 24.10
N GLY A 243 12.46 -17.17 24.98
CA GLY A 243 12.59 -18.62 24.80
C GLY A 243 11.66 -19.22 23.73
N ALA A 244 10.69 -18.45 23.24
CA ALA A 244 9.78 -18.83 22.17
C ALA A 244 10.22 -18.32 20.79
N ALA A 245 11.20 -17.42 20.72
CA ALA A 245 11.77 -16.89 19.48
C ALA A 245 12.65 -17.93 18.76
N SER A 246 12.62 -17.92 17.43
CA SER A 246 13.46 -18.79 16.60
C SER A 246 14.92 -18.33 16.65
N GLY A 247 15.85 -19.28 16.77
CA GLY A 247 17.28 -19.02 16.63
C GLY A 247 17.80 -19.14 15.19
N ASP A 248 16.91 -19.39 14.24
CA ASP A 248 17.24 -19.66 12.84
C ASP A 248 16.83 -18.48 11.95
N GLN A 249 17.70 -18.14 11.02
CA GLN A 249 17.43 -17.16 9.97
C GLN A 249 16.29 -17.69 9.07
N PRO A 250 15.30 -16.86 8.70
CA PRO A 250 14.28 -17.28 7.75
C PRO A 250 14.90 -17.69 6.42
N ALA A 251 14.56 -18.87 5.92
CA ALA A 251 15.11 -19.38 4.66
C ALA A 251 14.37 -18.87 3.42
N SER A 252 13.13 -18.39 3.59
CA SER A 252 12.21 -18.04 2.51
C SER A 252 11.07 -17.14 3.01
N VAL A 253 10.22 -16.62 2.11
CA VAL A 253 9.05 -15.81 2.47
C VAL A 253 8.04 -16.63 3.28
N GLU A 254 7.83 -17.90 2.94
CA GLU A 254 7.04 -18.84 3.76
C GLU A 254 7.54 -18.88 5.22
N ALA A 255 8.84 -19.08 5.41
CA ALA A 255 9.43 -19.19 6.74
C ALA A 255 9.33 -17.87 7.53
N LEU A 256 9.49 -16.73 6.84
CA LEU A 256 9.33 -15.40 7.43
C LEU A 256 7.90 -15.20 7.96
N LEU A 257 6.89 -15.49 7.16
CA LEU A 257 5.48 -15.32 7.54
C LEU A 257 5.01 -16.37 8.56
N ALA A 258 5.51 -17.60 8.48
CA ALA A 258 5.27 -18.62 9.49
C ALA A 258 5.85 -18.20 10.85
N HIS A 259 7.02 -17.55 10.87
CA HIS A 259 7.60 -17.04 12.10
C HIS A 259 6.83 -15.83 12.64
N LEU A 260 6.35 -14.92 11.77
CA LEU A 260 5.43 -13.86 12.17
C LEU A 260 4.17 -14.41 12.88
N GLY A 261 3.65 -15.56 12.44
CA GLY A 261 2.59 -16.30 13.12
C GLY A 261 2.96 -16.71 14.56
N GLN A 262 4.19 -17.19 14.77
CA GLN A 262 4.67 -17.57 16.10
C GLN A 262 4.80 -16.35 17.02
N VAL A 263 5.25 -15.21 16.50
CA VAL A 263 5.31 -13.95 17.26
C VAL A 263 3.91 -13.46 17.60
N ASN A 264 2.95 -13.59 16.68
CA ASN A 264 1.55 -13.26 16.93
C ASN A 264 1.00 -14.04 18.13
N ASP A 265 1.27 -15.34 18.18
CA ASP A 265 0.81 -16.24 19.25
C ASP A 265 1.44 -15.98 20.63
N LEU A 266 2.50 -15.16 20.72
CA LEU A 266 3.02 -14.67 22.00
C LEU A 266 2.04 -13.71 22.69
N SER A 267 1.17 -13.10 21.91
CA SER A 267 0.16 -12.17 22.39
C SER A 267 -1.02 -12.98 22.92
N GLY A 268 -1.33 -12.80 24.20
CA GLY A 268 -2.45 -13.47 24.87
C GLY A 268 -3.29 -12.50 25.66
N ASP A 269 -4.37 -12.99 26.30
CA ASP A 269 -5.37 -12.16 27.01
C ASP A 269 -4.78 -11.12 27.99
N ASP A 270 -3.58 -11.35 28.55
CA ASP A 270 -2.90 -10.47 29.51
C ASP A 270 -1.60 -9.82 28.97
N VAL A 271 -1.21 -10.10 27.72
CA VAL A 271 0.07 -9.68 27.11
C VAL A 271 -0.15 -9.25 25.66
N GLY A 272 -0.86 -8.14 25.45
CA GLY A 272 -0.97 -7.49 24.15
C GLY A 272 0.27 -6.65 23.80
N GLY A 273 0.40 -6.29 22.53
CA GLY A 273 1.44 -5.40 22.00
C GLY A 273 2.81 -6.03 21.78
N THR A 274 2.89 -7.36 21.62
CA THR A 274 4.18 -8.05 21.52
C THR A 274 4.77 -7.94 20.11
N ILE A 275 6.06 -7.60 20.02
CA ILE A 275 6.84 -7.61 18.77
C ILE A 275 8.19 -8.29 18.98
N GLU A 276 8.83 -8.72 17.90
CA GLU A 276 10.17 -9.32 17.94
C GLU A 276 11.14 -8.56 17.03
N VAL A 277 12.37 -8.33 17.53
CA VAL A 277 13.50 -7.84 16.74
C VAL A 277 14.57 -8.93 16.67
N GLN A 278 14.85 -9.41 15.46
CA GLN A 278 15.95 -10.32 15.17
C GLN A 278 17.12 -9.57 14.56
N THR A 279 18.32 -9.81 15.09
CA THR A 279 19.59 -9.39 14.48
C THR A 279 20.24 -10.61 13.84
N LEU A 280 20.48 -10.52 12.54
CA LEU A 280 21.10 -11.54 11.70
C LEU A 280 22.55 -11.13 11.45
N THR A 281 23.52 -11.84 12.03
CA THR A 281 24.94 -11.59 11.79
C THR A 281 25.50 -12.62 10.80
N ALA A 282 25.81 -12.17 9.59
CA ALA A 282 26.40 -12.99 8.55
C ALA A 282 27.84 -13.43 8.91
N PRO A 283 28.37 -14.52 8.31
CA PRO A 283 29.73 -15.00 8.59
C PRO A 283 30.84 -14.00 8.28
N ASP A 284 30.59 -13.03 7.40
CA ASP A 284 31.51 -11.94 7.06
C ASP A 284 31.44 -10.74 8.03
N GLY A 285 30.55 -10.80 9.03
CA GLY A 285 30.35 -9.79 10.05
C GLY A 285 29.31 -8.72 9.69
N ARG A 286 28.71 -8.75 8.50
CA ARG A 286 27.59 -7.85 8.17
C ARG A 286 26.35 -8.22 8.99
N THR A 287 25.62 -7.20 9.40
CA THR A 287 24.41 -7.29 10.22
C THR A 287 23.21 -6.79 9.43
N SER A 288 22.07 -7.45 9.62
CA SER A 288 20.76 -7.04 9.08
C SER A 288 19.68 -7.42 10.09
N HIS A 289 18.56 -6.70 10.10
CA HIS A 289 17.54 -6.88 11.14
C HIS A 289 16.18 -7.20 10.56
N VAL A 290 15.43 -8.08 11.23
CA VAL A 290 14.04 -8.37 10.90
C VAL A 290 13.18 -8.00 12.11
N VAL A 291 12.20 -7.13 11.91
CA VAL A 291 11.23 -6.73 12.93
C VAL A 291 9.88 -7.34 12.59
N TYR A 292 9.37 -8.20 13.46
CA TYR A 292 8.09 -8.88 13.29
C TYR A 292 6.98 -8.12 14.03
N LEU A 293 5.96 -7.71 13.27
CA LEU A 293 4.89 -6.83 13.70
C LEU A 293 3.53 -7.55 13.54
N PRO A 294 3.03 -8.23 14.58
CA PRO A 294 1.78 -8.98 14.45
C PRO A 294 0.54 -8.07 14.43
N GLY A 295 -0.61 -8.67 14.14
CA GLY A 295 -1.87 -7.96 13.95
C GLY A 295 -2.51 -7.41 15.23
N THR A 296 -3.77 -6.99 15.11
CA THR A 296 -4.56 -6.41 16.21
C THR A 296 -4.87 -7.44 17.29
N ASP A 297 -4.68 -7.04 18.56
CA ASP A 297 -5.03 -7.84 19.74
C ASP A 297 -6.52 -7.67 20.12
N ASP A 298 -7.03 -6.41 20.14
CA ASP A 298 -8.43 -6.10 20.41
C ASP A 298 -9.10 -5.32 19.25
N LEU A 299 -9.80 -6.05 18.38
CA LEU A 299 -10.62 -5.47 17.31
C LEU A 299 -11.98 -4.92 17.79
N THR A 300 -12.32 -5.11 19.06
CA THR A 300 -13.63 -4.73 19.63
C THR A 300 -13.58 -3.49 20.52
N THR A 301 -12.41 -2.87 20.63
CA THR A 301 -12.19 -1.69 21.48
C THR A 301 -13.06 -0.52 21.05
N LEU A 302 -13.87 -0.04 21.99
CA LEU A 302 -14.66 1.17 21.85
C LEU A 302 -13.95 2.32 22.58
N PRO A 303 -14.20 3.59 22.19
CA PRO A 303 -13.56 4.74 22.81
C PRO A 303 -13.63 4.80 24.34
N TRP A 304 -14.70 4.26 24.94
CA TRP A 304 -14.93 4.25 26.39
C TRP A 304 -14.51 2.94 27.07
N THR A 305 -13.98 1.97 26.34
CA THR A 305 -13.43 0.72 26.86
C THR A 305 -11.94 0.57 26.58
N GLN A 306 -11.30 1.60 26.02
CA GLN A 306 -9.88 1.59 25.70
C GLN A 306 -9.03 1.43 26.97
N ASP A 307 -7.99 0.61 26.86
CA ASP A 307 -7.02 0.34 27.92
C ASP A 307 -5.59 0.55 27.41
N GLY A 308 -4.60 -0.10 28.04
CA GLY A 308 -3.20 0.04 27.68
C GLY A 308 -2.79 -0.70 26.42
N ASP A 309 -3.67 -1.47 25.77
CA ASP A 309 -3.35 -2.17 24.54
C ASP A 309 -3.11 -1.18 23.39
N VAL A 310 -1.93 -1.24 22.79
CA VAL A 310 -1.56 -0.36 21.68
C VAL A 310 -2.06 -0.90 20.33
N ARG A 311 -2.36 -2.20 20.24
CA ARG A 311 -2.78 -2.87 19.00
C ARG A 311 -4.27 -3.11 19.00
N ASP A 312 -5.01 -2.00 19.03
CA ASP A 312 -6.47 -1.98 19.14
C ASP A 312 -7.14 -1.37 17.89
N LEU A 313 -8.47 -1.33 17.88
CA LEU A 313 -9.26 -0.68 16.81
C LEU A 313 -8.98 0.83 16.69
N GLY A 314 -8.65 1.52 17.78
CA GLY A 314 -8.33 2.95 17.76
C GLY A 314 -7.07 3.23 16.94
N THR A 315 -6.02 2.45 17.18
CA THR A 315 -4.77 2.50 16.41
C THR A 315 -4.98 2.11 14.95
N ASN A 316 -5.88 1.18 14.65
CA ASN A 316 -6.26 0.88 13.26
C ASN A 316 -6.83 2.12 12.55
N PHE A 317 -7.73 2.86 13.20
CA PHE A 317 -8.25 4.10 12.61
C PHE A 317 -7.18 5.19 12.45
N LEU A 318 -6.23 5.29 13.39
CA LEU A 318 -5.10 6.22 13.26
C LEU A 318 -4.22 5.85 12.06
N LEU A 319 -3.89 4.58 11.89
CA LEU A 319 -3.09 4.09 10.77
C LEU A 319 -3.80 4.31 9.43
N VAL A 320 -5.07 3.92 9.29
CA VAL A 320 -5.84 4.15 8.06
C VAL A 320 -6.02 5.65 7.79
N GLY A 321 -6.14 6.48 8.83
CA GLY A 321 -6.18 7.93 8.70
C GLY A 321 -4.81 8.59 8.43
N GLY A 322 -3.74 7.80 8.26
CA GLY A 322 -2.39 8.30 7.98
C GLY A 322 -1.73 9.06 9.14
N ALA A 323 -2.21 8.87 10.37
CA ALA A 323 -1.72 9.57 11.55
C ALA A 323 -0.61 8.78 12.26
N ASP A 324 0.45 9.51 12.66
CA ASP A 324 1.45 8.99 13.60
C ASP A 324 0.76 8.52 14.88
N ASN A 325 1.20 7.38 15.42
CA ASN A 325 0.59 6.79 16.61
C ASN A 325 1.61 6.13 17.55
N ALA A 326 1.14 5.81 18.76
CA ALA A 326 1.92 5.17 19.80
C ALA A 326 2.47 3.81 19.37
N TYR A 327 1.79 3.04 18.52
CA TYR A 327 2.33 1.76 18.07
C TYR A 327 3.57 1.96 17.18
N GLN A 328 3.51 2.85 16.19
CA GLN A 328 4.67 3.20 15.35
C GLN A 328 5.85 3.72 16.20
N GLN A 329 5.58 4.63 17.13
CA GLN A 329 6.61 5.17 18.02
C GLN A 329 7.22 4.07 18.92
N GLY A 330 6.38 3.18 19.45
CA GLY A 330 6.83 2.06 20.27
C GLY A 330 7.69 1.05 19.51
N ILE A 331 7.41 0.83 18.21
CA ILE A 331 8.23 0.00 17.32
C ILE A 331 9.62 0.62 17.16
N LEU A 332 9.70 1.93 16.87
CA LEU A 332 10.98 2.63 16.75
C LEU A 332 11.77 2.61 18.07
N ASP A 333 11.08 2.78 19.21
CA ASP A 333 11.69 2.66 20.53
C ASP A 333 12.23 1.24 20.79
N ALA A 334 11.53 0.19 20.34
CA ALA A 334 12.01 -1.19 20.46
C ALA A 334 13.26 -1.43 19.59
N MET A 335 13.28 -0.89 18.38
CA MET A 335 14.44 -0.96 17.48
C MET A 335 15.66 -0.26 18.08
N HIS A 336 15.47 0.90 18.73
CA HIS A 336 16.54 1.57 19.48
C HIS A 336 17.03 0.74 20.67
N GLN A 337 16.11 0.19 21.46
CA GLN A 337 16.47 -0.64 22.61
C GLN A 337 17.17 -1.94 22.19
N ALA A 338 16.82 -2.48 21.02
CA ALA A 338 17.47 -3.64 20.43
C ALA A 338 18.91 -3.35 19.94
N GLY A 339 19.28 -2.07 19.81
CA GLY A 339 20.61 -1.62 19.44
C GLY A 339 20.88 -1.68 17.95
N ILE A 340 19.86 -1.49 17.11
CA ILE A 340 20.03 -1.36 15.65
C ILE A 340 20.76 -0.05 15.35
N ASP A 341 21.84 -0.12 14.57
CA ASP A 341 22.56 1.06 14.09
C ASP A 341 21.89 1.66 12.84
N ALA A 342 22.05 2.96 12.62
CA ALA A 342 21.31 3.71 11.59
C ALA A 342 21.65 3.32 10.14
N ASP A 343 22.78 2.65 9.89
CA ASP A 343 23.22 2.17 8.58
C ASP A 343 23.07 0.66 8.39
N GLU A 344 22.49 -0.04 9.37
CA GLU A 344 22.20 -1.47 9.27
C GLU A 344 20.83 -1.69 8.61
N PRO A 345 20.75 -2.53 7.55
CA PRO A 345 19.51 -2.71 6.81
C PRO A 345 18.45 -3.42 7.65
N VAL A 346 17.23 -2.88 7.60
CA VAL A 346 16.06 -3.40 8.33
C VAL A 346 14.96 -3.85 7.36
N LEU A 347 14.41 -5.03 7.64
CA LEU A 347 13.16 -5.56 7.12
C LEU A 347 12.07 -5.46 8.19
N LEU A 348 10.94 -4.82 7.88
CA LEU A 348 9.73 -4.88 8.70
C LEU A 348 8.77 -5.92 8.09
N ALA A 349 8.45 -6.98 8.84
CA ALA A 349 7.52 -8.03 8.43
C ALA A 349 6.24 -7.90 9.28
N GLY A 350 5.12 -7.53 8.65
CA GLY A 350 3.89 -7.18 9.37
C GLY A 350 2.65 -7.90 8.87
N HIS A 351 1.70 -8.14 9.79
CA HIS A 351 0.39 -8.72 9.48
C HIS A 351 -0.71 -7.77 9.92
N SER A 352 -1.77 -7.65 9.11
CA SER A 352 -2.93 -6.80 9.43
C SER A 352 -2.47 -5.40 9.87
N GLN A 353 -2.77 -4.97 11.09
CA GLN A 353 -2.29 -3.74 11.72
C GLN A 353 -0.77 -3.54 11.73
N GLY A 354 0.00 -4.59 12.01
CA GLY A 354 1.47 -4.52 12.02
C GLY A 354 2.05 -4.22 10.64
N GLY A 355 1.41 -4.69 9.56
CA GLY A 355 1.81 -4.34 8.20
C GLY A 355 1.40 -2.93 7.78
N MET A 356 0.26 -2.41 8.26
CA MET A 356 -0.07 -0.98 8.13
C MET A 356 1.02 -0.10 8.77
N ALA A 357 1.44 -0.44 9.99
CA ALA A 357 2.50 0.28 10.70
C ALA A 357 3.84 0.17 9.98
N ALA A 358 4.20 -1.02 9.46
CA ALA A 358 5.41 -1.23 8.66
C ALA A 358 5.45 -0.35 7.41
N ALA A 359 4.35 -0.32 6.64
CA ALA A 359 4.23 0.49 5.45
C ALA A 359 4.30 2.00 5.77
N ALA A 360 3.64 2.44 6.85
CA ALA A 360 3.68 3.82 7.31
C ALA A 360 5.09 4.25 7.72
N ILE A 361 5.81 3.44 8.52
CA ILE A 361 7.19 3.72 8.93
C ILE A 361 8.11 3.87 7.72
N LEU A 362 8.01 2.97 6.73
CA LEU A 362 8.82 3.08 5.51
C LEU A 362 8.47 4.32 4.67
N SER A 363 7.16 4.59 4.48
CA SER A 363 6.69 5.71 3.66
C SER A 363 7.07 7.07 4.26
N GLN A 364 6.87 7.25 5.57
CA GLN A 364 7.15 8.49 6.29
C GLN A 364 8.66 8.69 6.54
N GLY A 365 9.41 7.59 6.59
CA GLY A 365 10.83 7.56 6.93
C GLY A 365 11.07 7.51 8.43
N SER A 366 12.20 6.92 8.82
CA SER A 366 12.69 6.87 10.20
C SER A 366 14.19 7.18 10.24
N ASP A 367 14.78 7.08 11.41
CA ASP A 367 16.22 7.18 11.63
C ASP A 367 16.97 5.85 11.44
N PHE A 368 16.27 4.79 11.00
CA PHE A 368 16.83 3.49 10.64
C PHE A 368 16.83 3.30 9.12
N ASP A 369 17.75 2.45 8.63
CA ASP A 369 17.79 2.03 7.22
C ASP A 369 16.74 0.96 6.92
N VAL A 370 15.46 1.34 7.01
CA VAL A 370 14.35 0.47 6.59
C VAL A 370 14.36 0.39 5.07
N THR A 371 14.77 -0.76 4.55
CA THR A 371 14.91 -0.99 3.11
C THR A 371 13.80 -1.89 2.56
N HIS A 372 13.25 -2.77 3.40
CA HIS A 372 12.27 -3.76 3.00
C HIS A 372 11.05 -3.79 3.92
N VAL A 373 9.89 -4.04 3.34
CA VAL A 373 8.64 -4.34 4.06
C VAL A 373 7.99 -5.57 3.42
N VAL A 374 7.56 -6.52 4.24
CA VAL A 374 6.70 -7.63 3.80
C VAL A 374 5.39 -7.55 4.59
N THR A 375 4.27 -7.42 3.88
CA THR A 375 2.93 -7.38 4.52
C THR A 375 2.10 -8.60 4.19
N ALA A 376 1.32 -9.06 5.17
CA ALA A 376 0.38 -10.17 5.04
C ALA A 376 -1.01 -9.72 5.48
N GLY A 377 -1.97 -9.66 4.55
CA GLY A 377 -3.34 -9.30 4.86
C GLY A 377 -3.52 -7.88 5.40
N SER A 378 -2.61 -6.97 5.07
CA SER A 378 -2.62 -5.61 5.58
C SER A 378 -3.20 -4.63 4.57
N PRO A 379 -4.09 -3.71 4.98
CA PRO A 379 -4.31 -2.47 4.24
C PRO A 379 -2.97 -1.74 4.11
N THR A 380 -2.65 -1.28 2.91
CA THR A 380 -1.43 -0.48 2.68
C THR A 380 -1.63 0.65 1.67
N ALA A 381 -2.84 0.84 1.13
CA ALA A 381 -3.13 1.91 0.20
C ALA A 381 -3.15 3.29 0.89
N GLN A 382 -3.24 3.32 2.24
CA GLN A 382 -3.23 4.55 3.05
C GLN A 382 -1.92 5.35 3.00
N VAL A 383 -0.86 4.80 2.41
CA VAL A 383 0.41 5.52 2.25
C VAL A 383 0.59 5.98 0.81
N ASP A 384 1.09 7.21 0.64
CA ASP A 384 1.20 7.87 -0.67
C ASP A 384 2.22 7.25 -1.64
N GLY A 385 3.14 6.45 -1.10
CA GLY A 385 4.18 5.75 -1.83
C GLY A 385 5.39 5.48 -0.95
N PHE A 386 6.38 4.81 -1.53
CA PHE A 386 7.58 4.39 -0.82
C PHE A 386 8.83 5.10 -1.36
N PRO A 387 9.86 5.28 -0.52
CA PRO A 387 11.13 5.88 -0.95
C PRO A 387 11.76 5.10 -2.11
N ALA A 388 12.32 5.82 -3.09
CA ALA A 388 12.94 5.19 -4.26
C ALA A 388 14.07 4.24 -3.85
N GLY A 389 14.01 3.01 -4.37
CA GLY A 389 14.97 1.94 -4.04
C GLY A 389 14.62 1.12 -2.79
N SER A 390 13.49 1.40 -2.14
CA SER A 390 12.91 0.49 -1.15
C SER A 390 12.12 -0.64 -1.81
N HIS A 391 11.83 -1.68 -1.04
CA HIS A 391 11.24 -2.93 -1.50
C HIS A 391 10.05 -3.34 -0.63
N VAL A 392 8.83 -3.25 -1.17
CA VAL A 392 7.60 -3.67 -0.48
C VAL A 392 6.98 -4.87 -1.18
N LEU A 393 6.74 -5.95 -0.43
CA LEU A 393 6.05 -7.14 -0.90
C LEU A 393 4.76 -7.31 -0.08
N SER A 394 3.61 -7.04 -0.71
CA SER A 394 2.30 -7.13 -0.08
C SER A 394 1.57 -8.37 -0.54
N LEU A 395 1.20 -9.26 0.38
CA LEU A 395 0.39 -10.44 0.10
C LEU A 395 -1.05 -10.18 0.56
N GLU A 396 -2.01 -10.35 -0.35
CA GLU A 396 -3.43 -10.15 -0.11
C GLU A 396 -4.21 -11.37 -0.59
N ASN A 397 -5.06 -11.95 0.25
CA ASN A 397 -5.95 -13.04 -0.14
C ASN A 397 -7.31 -12.50 -0.61
N ASP A 398 -7.81 -12.97 -1.75
CA ASP A 398 -9.09 -12.52 -2.33
C ASP A 398 -10.29 -12.78 -1.38
N GLY A 399 -10.19 -13.79 -0.51
CA GLY A 399 -11.21 -14.10 0.50
C GLY A 399 -11.05 -13.33 1.82
N ASP A 400 -9.97 -12.55 1.96
CA ASP A 400 -9.68 -11.72 3.13
C ASP A 400 -10.15 -10.28 2.88
N VAL A 401 -11.11 -9.82 3.68
CA VAL A 401 -11.64 -8.45 3.53
C VAL A 401 -10.77 -7.39 4.19
N VAL A 402 -9.82 -7.79 5.05
CA VAL A 402 -9.03 -6.84 5.85
C VAL A 402 -8.18 -5.94 4.96
N PRO A 403 -7.43 -6.43 3.95
CA PRO A 403 -6.73 -5.57 2.99
C PRO A 403 -7.59 -4.51 2.33
N LEU A 404 -8.89 -4.75 2.18
CA LEU A 404 -9.83 -3.87 1.49
C LEU A 404 -10.34 -2.73 2.39
N LEU A 405 -9.97 -2.72 3.68
CA LEU A 405 -10.51 -1.79 4.69
C LEU A 405 -9.94 -0.38 4.62
N ASP A 406 -8.90 -0.13 3.81
CA ASP A 406 -8.46 1.22 3.43
C ASP A 406 -9.25 1.77 2.22
N GLY A 407 -10.00 0.92 1.52
CA GLY A 407 -10.96 1.29 0.47
C GLY A 407 -10.35 1.54 -0.91
N GLU A 408 -9.05 1.33 -1.09
CA GLU A 408 -8.35 1.58 -2.35
C GLU A 408 -7.43 0.41 -2.70
N ASP A 409 -7.07 0.30 -3.98
CA ASP A 409 -6.06 -0.69 -4.38
C ASP A 409 -4.66 -0.17 -4.03
N ASN A 410 -3.76 -1.07 -3.67
CA ASN A 410 -2.35 -0.76 -3.56
C ASN A 410 -1.82 -0.11 -4.86
N ARG A 411 -1.09 1.00 -4.70
CA ARG A 411 -0.60 1.79 -5.83
C ARG A 411 0.40 1.00 -6.67
N ASP A 412 0.21 1.02 -8.00
CA ASP A 412 1.21 0.46 -8.93
C ASP A 412 2.48 1.32 -8.91
N SER A 413 3.55 0.78 -8.32
CA SER A 413 4.86 1.44 -8.20
C SER A 413 6.00 0.46 -8.44
N PRO A 414 7.20 0.94 -8.83
CA PRO A 414 8.40 0.10 -8.88
C PRO A 414 8.77 -0.52 -7.54
N GLU A 415 8.51 0.20 -6.44
CA GLU A 415 8.92 -0.15 -5.08
C GLU A 415 8.00 -1.22 -4.45
N GLN A 416 6.70 -1.24 -4.79
CA GLN A 416 5.73 -2.18 -4.22
C GLN A 416 5.30 -3.26 -5.22
N VAL A 417 5.33 -4.51 -4.78
CA VAL A 417 4.71 -5.65 -5.47
C VAL A 417 3.55 -6.16 -4.65
N THR A 418 2.35 -6.17 -5.22
CA THR A 418 1.16 -6.75 -4.61
C THR A 418 0.85 -8.11 -5.23
N VAL A 419 0.79 -9.12 -4.38
CA VAL A 419 0.48 -10.52 -4.73
C VAL A 419 -0.92 -10.82 -4.27
N ARG A 420 -1.80 -11.06 -5.23
CA ARG A 420 -3.15 -11.55 -4.96
C ARG A 420 -3.16 -13.06 -4.93
N LEU A 421 -3.66 -13.59 -3.82
CA LEU A 421 -3.76 -15.00 -3.51
C LEU A 421 -5.23 -15.45 -3.51
N ASP A 422 -5.48 -16.70 -3.85
CA ASP A 422 -6.78 -17.35 -3.69
C ASP A 422 -6.58 -18.72 -3.03
N GLY A 423 -7.59 -19.18 -2.28
CA GLY A 423 -7.56 -20.41 -1.51
C GLY A 423 -7.31 -20.21 -0.01
N GLY A 424 -7.04 -21.31 0.68
CA GLY A 424 -6.94 -21.38 2.14
C GLY A 424 -8.24 -21.81 2.84
N PRO A 425 -8.23 -21.91 4.18
CA PRO A 425 -9.39 -22.32 4.95
C PRO A 425 -10.57 -21.35 4.77
N SER A 426 -11.78 -21.91 4.65
CA SER A 426 -13.00 -21.10 4.47
C SER A 426 -13.29 -20.18 5.66
N GLY A 427 -13.86 -19.01 5.35
CA GLY A 427 -14.35 -18.05 6.33
C GLY A 427 -13.33 -16.96 6.63
N LEU A 428 -13.81 -15.82 7.14
CA LEU A 428 -13.02 -14.59 7.20
C LEU A 428 -11.73 -14.77 8.03
N ALA A 429 -11.84 -15.41 9.20
CA ALA A 429 -10.69 -15.68 10.05
C ALA A 429 -9.70 -16.68 9.42
N GLY A 430 -10.19 -17.60 8.57
CA GLY A 430 -9.35 -18.54 7.84
C GLY A 430 -8.54 -17.86 6.74
N HIS A 431 -9.21 -17.01 5.94
CA HIS A 431 -8.55 -16.25 4.87
C HIS A 431 -7.58 -15.19 5.41
N HIS A 432 -7.87 -14.58 6.56
CA HIS A 432 -7.00 -13.59 7.21
C HIS A 432 -5.87 -14.21 8.06
N GLY A 433 -5.88 -15.52 8.29
CA GLY A 433 -4.91 -16.19 9.16
C GLY A 433 -3.49 -16.23 8.61
N LEU A 434 -2.49 -16.11 9.50
CA LEU A 434 -1.06 -16.15 9.14
C LEU A 434 -0.62 -17.47 8.50
N ASP A 435 -1.26 -18.59 8.82
CA ASP A 435 -1.02 -19.88 8.14
C ASP A 435 -1.34 -19.81 6.63
N THR A 436 -2.42 -19.12 6.26
CA THR A 436 -2.82 -18.90 4.87
C THR A 436 -1.79 -18.04 4.14
N TYR A 437 -1.32 -16.98 4.81
CA TYR A 437 -0.29 -16.11 4.24
C TYR A 437 1.09 -16.77 4.19
N ALA A 438 1.45 -17.65 5.12
CA ALA A 438 2.66 -18.46 5.03
C ALA A 438 2.62 -19.40 3.81
N ALA A 439 1.49 -20.06 3.56
CA ALA A 439 1.30 -20.84 2.33
C ALA A 439 1.36 -19.96 1.06
N GLY A 440 0.85 -18.72 1.13
CA GLY A 440 1.05 -17.71 0.10
C GLY A 440 2.52 -17.35 -0.12
N GLY A 441 3.30 -17.23 0.96
CA GLY A 441 4.75 -17.07 0.93
C GLY A 441 5.44 -18.19 0.17
N ALA A 442 5.01 -19.44 0.37
CA ALA A 442 5.53 -20.59 -0.38
C ALA A 442 5.24 -20.48 -1.88
N ALA A 443 4.05 -19.96 -2.24
CA ALA A 443 3.69 -19.70 -3.63
C ALA A 443 4.54 -18.56 -4.24
N VAL A 444 4.88 -17.53 -3.46
CA VAL A 444 5.81 -16.45 -3.85
C VAL A 444 7.22 -17.03 -4.09
N ASP A 445 7.73 -17.81 -3.14
CA ASP A 445 9.04 -18.46 -3.22
C ASP A 445 9.17 -19.36 -4.46
N ALA A 446 8.08 -20.00 -4.89
CA ALA A 446 8.03 -20.87 -6.07
C ALA A 446 7.72 -20.15 -7.40
N SER A 447 7.41 -18.84 -7.35
CA SER A 447 6.96 -18.09 -8.52
C SER A 447 8.09 -17.83 -9.53
N THR A 448 7.69 -17.66 -10.80
CA THR A 448 8.58 -17.25 -11.90
C THR A 448 8.22 -15.87 -12.44
N ALA A 449 7.27 -15.17 -11.80
CA ALA A 449 6.92 -13.81 -12.17
C ALA A 449 8.13 -12.88 -11.93
N PRO A 450 8.57 -12.08 -12.92
CA PRO A 450 9.80 -11.31 -12.81
C PRO A 450 9.87 -10.38 -11.59
N SER A 451 8.80 -9.60 -11.31
CA SER A 451 8.75 -8.73 -10.12
C SER A 451 8.92 -9.50 -8.80
N LEU A 452 8.41 -10.74 -8.72
CA LEU A 452 8.54 -11.56 -7.51
C LEU A 452 9.92 -12.18 -7.38
N VAL A 453 10.50 -12.63 -8.50
CA VAL A 453 11.89 -13.11 -8.53
C VAL A 453 12.84 -12.01 -8.06
N ASP A 454 12.65 -10.79 -8.53
CA ASP A 454 13.46 -9.64 -8.11
C ASP A 454 13.28 -9.32 -6.62
N GLN A 455 12.05 -9.35 -6.08
CA GLN A 455 11.81 -9.10 -4.65
C GLN A 455 12.38 -10.19 -3.73
N VAL A 456 12.23 -11.46 -4.10
CA VAL A 456 12.82 -12.55 -3.31
C VAL A 456 14.36 -12.48 -3.37
N ALA A 457 14.92 -12.12 -4.52
CA ALA A 457 16.35 -11.91 -4.67
C ALA A 457 16.85 -10.73 -3.81
N SER A 458 16.14 -9.59 -3.76
CA SER A 458 16.57 -8.44 -2.94
C SER A 458 16.58 -8.77 -1.44
N LEU A 459 15.59 -9.55 -0.97
CA LEU A 459 15.52 -10.05 0.40
C LEU A 459 16.71 -10.97 0.74
N GLN A 460 17.14 -11.82 -0.21
CA GLN A 460 18.30 -12.70 -0.05
C GLN A 460 19.62 -11.93 -0.09
N GLU A 461 19.78 -11.00 -1.04
CA GLU A 461 20.98 -10.19 -1.22
C GLU A 461 21.24 -9.27 -0.03
N SER A 462 20.17 -8.76 0.60
CA SER A 462 20.22 -7.92 1.80
C SER A 462 20.43 -8.72 3.09
N GLY A 463 20.46 -10.05 3.03
CA GLY A 463 20.74 -10.91 4.17
C GLY A 463 19.55 -11.22 5.07
N PHE A 464 18.33 -10.84 4.69
CA PHE A 464 17.12 -11.16 5.46
C PHE A 464 16.71 -12.62 5.30
N LEU A 465 16.78 -13.14 4.07
CA LEU A 465 16.49 -14.54 3.76
C LEU A 465 17.76 -15.31 3.44
N GLY A 466 17.90 -16.52 3.99
CA GLY A 466 19.01 -17.39 3.64
C GLY A 466 19.35 -18.42 4.70
N SER A 467 20.64 -18.71 4.82
CA SER A 467 21.13 -19.64 5.83
C SER A 467 22.54 -19.25 6.28
N GLY A 468 22.85 -19.51 7.54
CA GLY A 468 24.19 -19.37 8.09
C GLY A 468 24.47 -18.05 8.80
N ALA A 469 23.52 -17.13 8.88
CA ALA A 469 23.62 -16.04 9.85
C ALA A 469 23.45 -16.57 11.27
N THR A 470 24.17 -15.97 12.22
CA THR A 470 23.87 -16.14 13.64
C THR A 470 22.73 -15.22 14.00
N VAL A 471 21.64 -15.76 14.55
CA VAL A 471 20.46 -14.98 14.94
C VAL A 471 20.46 -14.73 16.43
N THR A 472 20.22 -13.48 16.82
CA THR A 472 19.85 -13.11 18.19
C THR A 472 18.50 -12.42 18.16
N SER A 473 17.62 -12.80 19.08
CA SER A 473 16.26 -12.27 19.14
C SER A 473 16.01 -11.52 20.46
N GLN A 474 15.25 -10.43 20.37
CA GLN A 474 14.75 -9.64 21.48
C GLN A 474 13.24 -9.43 21.30
N VAL A 475 12.45 -9.85 22.29
CA VAL A 475 11.00 -9.63 22.31
C VAL A 475 10.70 -8.40 23.14
N PHE A 476 9.79 -7.56 22.65
CA PHE A 476 9.33 -6.36 23.33
C PHE A 476 7.81 -6.39 23.47
N GLN A 477 7.31 -5.71 24.50
CA GLN A 477 5.91 -5.40 24.65
C GLN A 477 5.74 -3.88 24.56
N ILE A 478 4.82 -3.45 23.69
CA ILE A 478 4.44 -2.05 23.52
C ILE A 478 3.03 -1.87 24.07
N THR A 479 2.88 -0.93 25.00
CA THR A 479 1.57 -0.51 25.55
C THR A 479 1.40 1.00 25.41
N ARG A 480 0.19 1.52 25.51
CA ARG A 480 -0.06 2.96 25.67
C ARG A 480 -0.28 3.32 27.14
N GLY A 481 0.28 4.46 27.56
CA GLY A 481 0.28 4.94 28.96
C GLY A 481 -0.82 5.91 29.33
#